data_AF-X1SCV9-F1
#
_entry.id   AF-X1SCV9-F1
#
_cell.length_a   1.000
_cell.length_b   1.000
_cell.length_c   1.000
_cell.angle_alpha   90.00
_cell.angle_beta   90.00
_cell.angle_gamma   90.00
#
_symmetry.space_group_name_H-M   'P 1'
#
loop_
_entity.id
_entity.type
_entity.pdbx_description
1 polymer ?
#
loop_
_entity_poly.entity_id
_entity_poly.type
_entity_poly.pdbx_seq_one_letter_code
_entity_poly.pdbx_strand_id
1 'polypeptide(L)'
;MAEEKKDILDNLKKAVFEYDRQLAARSAVEAVEKGIDPIEAMNVMTTAIREIGLAFGKGELWLPELVGASDAMQGATPILEEEMKRKGRHRESLGMVVAGTVFGDIHSIGKTMVTTLLTAAGFRIEDLGINVKAEEFSTAVKKHDAFYVLNLLVR
;
A
#
# COMPACT_ATOMS: atom_id res chain seq x y z
N MET A 1 -10.53 -25.69 -3.53
CA MET A 1 -9.58 -25.11 -2.56
C MET A 1 -8.34 -24.53 -3.24
N ALA A 2 -7.54 -25.30 -3.99
CA ALA A 2 -6.35 -24.75 -4.67
C ALA A 2 -6.70 -23.78 -5.82
N GLU A 3 -7.70 -24.12 -6.65
CA GLU A 3 -8.15 -23.25 -7.75
C GLU A 3 -8.76 -21.95 -7.23
N GLU A 4 -9.70 -22.07 -6.27
CA GLU A 4 -10.35 -20.93 -5.62
C GLU A 4 -9.36 -19.98 -4.92
N LYS A 5 -8.31 -20.52 -4.26
CA LYS A 5 -7.24 -19.71 -3.69
C LYS A 5 -6.51 -18.91 -4.77
N LYS A 6 -6.17 -19.58 -5.88
CA LYS A 6 -5.46 -18.96 -7.00
C LYS A 6 -6.30 -17.85 -7.63
N ASP A 7 -7.60 -18.07 -7.82
CA ASP A 7 -8.51 -17.05 -8.37
C ASP A 7 -8.55 -15.78 -7.51
N ILE A 8 -8.60 -15.92 -6.18
CA ILE A 8 -8.60 -14.76 -5.26
C ILE A 8 -7.27 -13.99 -5.34
N LEU A 9 -6.14 -14.71 -5.38
CA LEU A 9 -4.83 -14.07 -5.53
C LEU A 9 -4.67 -13.39 -6.88
N ASP A 10 -5.15 -14.01 -7.95
CA ASP A 10 -5.14 -13.43 -9.30
C ASP A 10 -6.04 -12.19 -9.37
N ASN A 11 -7.18 -12.17 -8.68
CA ASN A 11 -8.03 -10.99 -8.56
C ASN A 11 -7.34 -9.84 -7.80
N LEU A 12 -6.62 -10.13 -6.72
CA LEU A 12 -5.81 -9.12 -6.02
C LEU A 12 -4.72 -8.54 -6.93
N LYS A 13 -4.04 -9.39 -7.70
CA LYS A 13 -3.05 -8.95 -8.71
C LYS A 13 -3.71 -8.06 -9.76
N LYS A 14 -4.81 -8.54 -10.34
CA LYS A 14 -5.58 -7.87 -11.39
C LYS A 14 -6.09 -6.51 -10.94
N ALA A 15 -6.61 -6.42 -9.72
CA ALA A 15 -7.09 -5.17 -9.14
C ALA A 15 -6.02 -4.06 -9.13
N VAL A 16 -4.76 -4.41 -8.86
CA VAL A 16 -3.65 -3.45 -8.88
C VAL A 16 -3.32 -3.00 -10.31
N PHE A 17 -3.35 -3.91 -11.30
CA PHE A 17 -3.11 -3.56 -12.71
C PHE A 17 -4.26 -2.79 -13.37
N GLU A 18 -5.49 -3.05 -12.95
CA GLU A 18 -6.69 -2.39 -13.46
C GLU A 18 -7.11 -1.18 -12.61
N TYR A 19 -6.34 -0.85 -11.58
CA TYR A 19 -6.57 0.31 -10.70
C TYR A 19 -7.93 0.25 -9.97
N ASP A 20 -8.41 -0.96 -9.67
CA ASP A 20 -9.72 -1.20 -9.07
C ASP A 20 -9.63 -1.41 -7.55
N ARG A 21 -9.87 -0.33 -6.81
CA ARG A 21 -9.93 -0.33 -5.34
C ARG A 21 -11.01 -1.23 -4.76
N GLN A 22 -12.16 -1.33 -5.42
CA GLN A 22 -13.29 -2.11 -4.91
C GLN A 22 -13.04 -3.60 -5.09
N LEU A 23 -12.47 -3.99 -6.23
CA LEU A 23 -12.03 -5.37 -6.45
C LEU A 23 -10.94 -5.75 -5.45
N ALA A 24 -9.93 -4.91 -5.25
CA ALA A 24 -8.87 -5.16 -4.27
C ALA A 24 -9.44 -5.40 -2.86
N ALA A 25 -10.32 -4.52 -2.39
CA ALA A 25 -10.94 -4.64 -1.07
C ALA A 25 -11.78 -5.92 -0.94
N ARG A 26 -12.63 -6.24 -1.93
CA ARG A 26 -13.47 -7.45 -1.90
C ARG A 26 -12.62 -8.73 -1.92
N SER A 27 -11.63 -8.81 -2.80
CA SER A 27 -10.74 -9.98 -2.85
C SER A 27 -9.89 -10.13 -1.60
N ALA A 28 -9.55 -9.03 -0.90
CA ALA A 28 -8.89 -9.10 0.39
C ALA A 28 -9.81 -9.68 1.48
N VAL A 29 -11.08 -9.26 1.53
CA VAL A 29 -12.07 -9.87 2.44
C VAL A 29 -12.23 -11.36 2.15
N GLU A 30 -12.42 -11.74 0.89
CA GLU A 30 -12.54 -13.14 0.48
C GLU A 30 -11.30 -13.96 0.86
N ALA A 31 -10.10 -13.39 0.70
CA ALA A 31 -8.86 -14.04 1.11
C ALA A 31 -8.83 -14.33 2.61
N VAL A 32 -9.27 -13.37 3.44
CA VAL A 32 -9.37 -13.54 4.90
C VAL A 32 -10.40 -14.61 5.27
N GLU A 33 -11.60 -14.56 4.69
CA GLU A 33 -12.69 -15.51 4.93
C GLU A 33 -12.32 -16.94 4.57
N LYS A 34 -11.58 -17.13 3.46
CA LYS A 34 -11.12 -18.43 2.99
C LYS A 34 -9.84 -18.91 3.69
N GLY A 35 -9.32 -18.13 4.65
CA GLY A 35 -8.14 -18.49 5.42
C GLY A 35 -6.85 -18.47 4.61
N ILE A 36 -6.80 -17.74 3.50
CA ILE A 36 -5.56 -17.50 2.75
C ILE A 36 -4.57 -16.76 3.67
N ASP A 37 -3.28 -17.03 3.50
CA ASP A 37 -2.25 -16.33 4.23
C ASP A 37 -2.26 -14.84 3.84
N PRO A 38 -2.53 -13.90 4.77
CA PRO A 38 -2.55 -12.48 4.43
C PRO A 38 -1.19 -11.97 3.94
N ILE A 39 -0.08 -12.61 4.33
CA ILE A 39 1.26 -12.26 3.82
C ILE A 39 1.38 -12.64 2.34
N GLU A 40 0.87 -13.80 1.95
CA GLU A 40 0.85 -14.24 0.56
C GLU A 40 0.01 -13.30 -0.30
N ALA A 41 -1.21 -12.97 0.15
CA ALA A 41 -2.09 -12.01 -0.51
C ALA A 41 -1.41 -10.63 -0.69
N MET A 42 -0.74 -10.14 0.36
CA MET A 42 0.01 -8.87 0.32
C MET A 42 1.20 -8.91 -0.65
N ASN A 43 1.92 -10.04 -0.71
CA ASN A 43 3.09 -10.20 -1.59
C ASN A 43 2.70 -10.18 -3.06
N VAL A 44 1.53 -10.73 -3.42
CA VAL A 44 1.00 -10.68 -4.78
C VAL A 44 0.75 -9.24 -5.23
N MET A 45 0.10 -8.42 -4.40
CA MET A 45 -0.10 -7.00 -4.69
C MET A 45 1.22 -6.21 -4.73
N THR A 46 2.14 -6.51 -3.81
CA THR A 46 3.47 -5.88 -3.78
C THR A 46 4.28 -6.18 -5.05
N THR A 47 4.13 -7.39 -5.60
CA THR A 47 4.77 -7.76 -6.87
C THR A 47 4.16 -6.97 -8.03
N ALA A 48 2.83 -6.86 -8.08
CA ALA A 48 2.13 -6.07 -9.11
C ALA A 48 2.55 -4.59 -9.07
N ILE A 49 2.60 -3.97 -7.89
CA ILE A 49 2.97 -2.56 -7.77
C ILE A 49 4.45 -2.31 -8.09
N ARG A 50 5.31 -3.31 -7.86
CA ARG A 50 6.72 -3.26 -8.28
C ARG A 50 6.86 -3.26 -9.80
N GLU A 51 6.10 -4.09 -10.51
CA GLU A 51 6.07 -4.09 -11.98
C GLU A 51 5.63 -2.74 -12.52
N ILE A 52 4.57 -2.16 -11.95
CA ILE A 52 4.07 -0.82 -12.32
C ILE A 52 5.10 0.27 -12.03
N GLY A 53 5.74 0.24 -10.86
CA GLY A 53 6.79 1.20 -10.50
C GLY A 53 8.00 1.14 -11.44
N LEU A 54 8.40 -0.06 -11.88
CA LEU A 54 9.47 -0.23 -12.87
C LEU A 54 9.07 0.29 -14.25
N ALA A 55 7.84 -0.01 -14.70
CA ALA A 55 7.34 0.47 -15.99
C ALA A 55 7.20 2.01 -16.00
N PHE A 56 6.73 2.61 -14.91
CA PHE A 56 6.74 4.07 -14.72
C PHE A 56 8.16 4.64 -14.80
N GLY A 57 9.14 4.02 -14.12
CA GLY A 57 10.55 4.44 -14.17
C GLY A 57 11.19 4.35 -15.56
N LYS A 58 10.66 3.50 -16.45
CA LYS A 58 11.08 3.39 -17.87
C LYS A 58 10.31 4.33 -18.80
N GLY A 59 9.30 5.04 -18.31
CA GLY A 59 8.40 5.86 -19.15
C GLY A 59 7.38 5.05 -19.96
N GLU A 60 7.14 3.78 -19.58
CA GLU A 60 6.15 2.90 -20.23
C GLU A 60 4.73 3.13 -19.68
N LEU A 61 4.61 3.60 -18.44
CA LEU A 61 3.37 3.99 -17.79
C LEU A 61 3.42 5.45 -17.35
N TRP A 62 2.27 6.10 -17.27
CA TRP A 62 2.14 7.48 -16.84
C TRP A 62 1.76 7.59 -15.36
N LEU A 63 1.77 8.82 -14.86
CA LEU A 63 1.47 9.12 -13.46
C LEU A 63 0.06 8.65 -13.01
N PRO A 64 -1.02 8.78 -13.80
CA PRO A 64 -2.35 8.29 -13.41
C PRO A 64 -2.37 6.79 -13.08
N GLU A 65 -1.62 5.98 -13.82
CA GLU A 65 -1.50 4.54 -13.65
C GLU A 65 -0.80 4.19 -12.34
N LEU A 66 0.27 4.92 -12.01
CA LEU A 66 0.98 4.76 -10.74
C LEU A 66 0.06 5.10 -9.54
N VAL A 67 -0.65 6.22 -9.64
CA VAL A 67 -1.58 6.69 -8.59
C VAL A 67 -2.77 5.72 -8.44
N GLY A 68 -3.34 5.27 -9.55
CA GLY A 68 -4.45 4.32 -9.56
C GLY A 68 -4.08 2.97 -8.96
N ALA A 69 -2.90 2.45 -9.28
CA ALA A 69 -2.39 1.21 -8.69
C ALA A 69 -2.19 1.33 -7.17
N SER A 70 -1.70 2.49 -6.72
CA SER A 70 -1.55 2.79 -5.29
C SER A 70 -2.90 2.85 -4.58
N ASP A 71 -3.90 3.51 -5.17
CA ASP A 71 -5.25 3.59 -4.61
C ASP A 71 -5.91 2.20 -4.52
N ALA A 72 -5.73 1.37 -5.56
CA ALA A 72 -6.22 -0.01 -5.55
C ALA A 72 -5.62 -0.81 -4.39
N MET A 73 -4.30 -0.77 -4.22
CA MET A 73 -3.61 -1.45 -3.12
C MET A 73 -4.03 -0.93 -1.74
N GLN A 74 -4.29 0.37 -1.59
CA GLN A 74 -4.81 0.95 -0.35
C GLN A 74 -6.22 0.44 0.02
N GLY A 75 -7.01 -0.02 -0.95
CA GLY A 75 -8.31 -0.66 -0.69
C GLY A 75 -8.20 -1.99 0.05
N ALA A 76 -7.16 -2.77 -0.24
CA ALA A 76 -6.94 -4.10 0.35
C ALA A 76 -6.05 -4.09 1.61
N THR A 77 -5.10 -3.16 1.68
CA THR A 77 -4.02 -3.19 2.68
C THR A 77 -4.51 -3.22 4.13
N PRO A 78 -5.44 -2.34 4.56
CA PRO A 78 -5.90 -2.31 5.95
C PRO A 78 -6.52 -3.65 6.40
N ILE A 79 -7.26 -4.31 5.50
CA ILE A 79 -7.95 -5.57 5.76
C ILE A 79 -6.92 -6.68 6.02
N LEU A 80 -5.92 -6.78 5.16
CA LEU A 80 -4.88 -7.81 5.29
C LEU A 80 -3.97 -7.55 6.50
N GLU A 81 -3.64 -6.29 6.80
CA GLU A 81 -2.84 -5.95 7.96
C GLU A 81 -3.55 -6.24 9.30
N GLU A 82 -4.86 -5.99 9.37
CA GLU A 82 -5.67 -6.36 10.53
C GLU A 82 -5.65 -7.88 10.75
N GLU A 83 -5.81 -8.66 9.67
CA GLU A 83 -5.74 -10.12 9.76
C GLU A 83 -4.34 -10.62 10.15
N MET A 84 -3.25 -9.98 9.66
CA MET A 84 -1.89 -10.28 10.10
C MET A 84 -1.72 -10.08 11.60
N LYS A 85 -2.21 -8.95 12.13
CA LYS A 85 -2.19 -8.64 13.58
C LYS A 85 -2.96 -9.69 14.36
N ARG A 86 -4.17 -10.05 13.92
CA ARG A 86 -5.01 -11.08 14.56
C ARG A 86 -4.32 -12.45 14.62
N LYS A 87 -3.57 -12.81 13.57
CA LYS A 87 -2.79 -14.05 13.50
C LYS A 87 -1.39 -13.95 14.14
N GLY A 88 -1.01 -12.81 14.70
CA GLY A 88 0.33 -12.60 15.27
C GLY A 88 1.46 -12.72 14.25
N ARG A 89 1.19 -12.42 12.97
CA ARG A 89 2.17 -12.52 11.88
C ARG A 89 2.69 -11.14 11.51
N HIS A 90 3.95 -11.09 11.09
CA HIS A 90 4.60 -9.88 10.61
C HIS A 90 5.29 -10.17 9.28
N ARG A 91 5.16 -9.23 8.34
CA ARG A 91 5.82 -9.28 7.03
C ARG A 91 7.26 -8.78 7.13
N GLU A 92 8.21 -9.37 6.43
CA GLU A 92 9.53 -8.73 6.35
C GLU A 92 9.45 -7.39 5.59
N SER A 93 10.18 -6.39 6.08
CA SER A 93 10.22 -5.05 5.50
C SER A 93 11.61 -4.46 5.62
N LEU A 94 12.00 -3.62 4.65
CA LEU A 94 13.23 -2.83 4.73
C LEU A 94 13.15 -1.71 5.77
N GLY A 95 11.94 -1.40 6.24
CA GLY A 95 11.67 -0.39 7.27
C GLY A 95 10.22 0.05 7.27
N MET A 96 9.87 0.91 8.23
CA MET A 96 8.59 1.61 8.29
C MET A 96 8.81 3.08 7.96
N VAL A 97 7.96 3.62 7.08
CA VAL A 97 7.92 5.04 6.71
C VAL A 97 6.57 5.60 7.11
N VAL A 98 6.57 6.72 7.83
CA VAL A 98 5.37 7.52 8.07
C VAL A 98 5.34 8.63 7.03
N ALA A 99 4.26 8.72 6.27
CA ALA A 99 4.07 9.70 5.21
C ALA A 99 2.78 10.49 5.42
N GLY A 100 2.77 11.74 4.99
CA GLY A 100 1.61 12.63 5.08
C GLY A 100 1.98 14.02 4.60
N THR A 101 1.01 14.84 4.19
CA THR A 101 1.27 16.28 3.96
C THR A 101 1.01 17.06 5.23
N VAL A 102 1.79 18.12 5.44
CA VAL A 102 1.68 18.96 6.63
C VAL A 102 0.36 19.71 6.67
N PHE A 103 -0.03 20.14 7.88
CA PHE A 103 -1.17 21.01 8.07
C PHE A 103 -1.10 22.24 7.15
N GLY A 104 -2.21 22.52 6.46
CA GLY A 104 -2.35 23.57 5.46
C GLY A 104 -1.99 23.14 4.03
N ASP A 105 -1.42 21.95 3.82
CA ASP A 105 -1.06 21.44 2.50
C ASP A 105 -1.99 20.30 2.05
N ILE A 106 -2.66 20.52 0.92
CA ILE A 106 -3.60 19.56 0.32
C ILE A 106 -2.99 18.80 -0.88
N HIS A 107 -1.76 19.13 -1.30
CA HIS A 107 -1.14 18.51 -2.46
C HIS A 107 -0.76 17.06 -2.14
N SER A 108 -1.41 16.10 -2.80
CA SER A 108 -1.23 14.67 -2.50
C SER A 108 -0.38 13.91 -3.53
N ILE A 109 -0.25 14.43 -4.75
CA ILE A 109 0.29 13.67 -5.88
C ILE A 109 1.73 13.22 -5.62
N GLY A 110 2.62 14.14 -5.24
CA GLY A 110 4.03 13.80 -4.95
C GLY A 110 4.16 12.83 -3.78
N LYS A 111 3.33 12.98 -2.75
CA LYS A 111 3.26 12.03 -1.63
C LYS A 111 2.91 10.63 -2.12
N THR A 112 1.83 10.51 -2.88
CA THR A 112 1.40 9.21 -3.43
C THR A 112 2.51 8.60 -4.28
N MET A 113 3.13 9.36 -5.18
CA MET A 113 4.25 8.83 -6.00
C MET A 113 5.36 8.23 -5.14
N VAL A 114 5.83 8.95 -4.13
CA VAL A 114 6.95 8.47 -3.31
C VAL A 114 6.53 7.27 -2.45
N THR A 115 5.33 7.28 -1.85
CA THR A 115 4.85 6.15 -1.04
C THR A 115 4.64 4.89 -1.88
N THR A 116 4.13 5.03 -3.11
CA THR A 116 4.01 3.92 -4.06
C THR A 116 5.39 3.33 -4.40
N LEU A 117 6.37 4.18 -4.73
CA LEU A 117 7.72 3.73 -5.08
C LEU A 117 8.46 3.08 -3.90
N LEU A 118 8.28 3.61 -2.68
CA LEU A 118 8.82 2.99 -1.46
C LEU A 118 8.16 1.63 -1.17
N THR A 119 6.85 1.51 -1.39
CA THR A 119 6.14 0.23 -1.27
C THR A 119 6.68 -0.80 -2.27
N ALA A 120 6.89 -0.39 -3.54
CA ALA A 120 7.53 -1.21 -4.57
C ALA A 120 8.98 -1.60 -4.20
N ALA A 121 9.72 -0.72 -3.52
CA ALA A 121 11.06 -1.01 -3.02
C ALA A 121 11.07 -1.99 -1.84
N GLY A 122 9.95 -2.16 -1.14
CA GLY A 122 9.81 -3.12 -0.03
C GLY A 122 9.73 -2.47 1.37
N PHE A 123 9.43 -1.18 1.44
CA PHE A 123 9.08 -0.51 2.69
C PHE A 123 7.60 -0.73 3.04
N ARG A 124 7.28 -0.66 4.33
CA ARG A 124 5.90 -0.48 4.81
C ARG A 124 5.63 1.01 4.99
N ILE A 125 4.42 1.43 4.61
CA ILE A 125 4.01 2.83 4.66
C ILE A 125 2.81 2.96 5.60
N GLU A 126 2.94 3.83 6.60
CA GLU A 126 1.80 4.41 7.32
C GLU A 126 1.51 5.77 6.69
N ASP A 127 0.46 5.85 5.87
CA ASP A 127 0.06 7.08 5.20
C ASP A 127 -1.03 7.79 6.01
N LEU A 128 -0.66 8.89 6.66
CA LEU A 128 -1.55 9.73 7.48
C LEU A 128 -2.48 10.60 6.62
N GLY A 129 -2.29 10.63 5.30
CA GLY A 129 -3.12 11.38 4.38
C GLY A 129 -2.61 12.79 4.12
N ILE A 130 -3.54 13.74 4.05
CA ILE A 130 -3.24 15.14 3.75
C ILE A 130 -3.66 16.06 4.90
N ASN A 131 -3.06 17.25 4.97
CA ASN A 131 -3.40 18.27 5.97
C ASN A 131 -3.27 17.77 7.43
N VAL A 132 -2.18 17.06 7.71
CA VAL A 132 -1.95 16.35 8.97
C VAL A 132 -1.20 17.23 9.98
N LYS A 133 -1.64 17.24 11.23
CA LYS A 133 -0.97 18.01 12.30
C LYS A 133 0.33 17.36 12.73
N ALA A 134 1.28 18.16 13.21
CA ALA A 134 2.61 17.68 13.61
C ALA A 134 2.55 16.62 14.74
N GLU A 135 1.56 16.74 15.63
CA GLU A 135 1.35 15.79 16.73
C GLU A 135 0.94 14.39 16.25
N GLU A 136 0.23 14.31 15.12
CA GLU A 136 -0.19 13.05 14.52
C GLU A 136 1.01 12.29 13.96
N PHE A 137 1.93 13.00 13.29
CA PHE A 137 3.21 12.42 12.86
C PHE A 137 4.02 11.89 14.05
N SER A 138 4.16 12.67 15.11
CA SER A 138 4.89 12.26 16.33
C SER A 138 4.29 11.01 16.95
N THR A 139 2.95 10.92 16.98
CA THR A 139 2.23 9.76 17.49
C THR A 139 2.45 8.53 16.63
N ALA A 140 2.34 8.67 15.30
CA ALA A 140 2.55 7.58 14.36
C ALA A 140 3.99 7.04 14.40
N VAL A 141 4.99 7.92 14.44
CA VAL A 141 6.41 7.53 14.53
C VAL A 141 6.67 6.72 15.79
N LYS A 142 6.15 7.15 16.94
CA LYS A 142 6.29 6.41 18.21
C LYS A 142 5.56 5.07 18.19
N LYS A 143 4.34 5.03 17.61
CA LYS A 143 3.52 3.82 17.55
C LYS A 143 4.16 2.72 16.68
N HIS A 144 4.81 3.13 15.59
CA HIS A 144 5.33 2.19 14.59
C HIS A 144 6.86 2.02 14.61
N ASP A 145 7.56 2.65 15.57
CA ASP A 145 9.02 2.72 15.64
C ASP A 145 9.66 3.08 14.28
N ALA A 146 9.05 4.08 13.62
CA ALA A 146 9.33 4.36 12.23
C ALA A 146 10.70 5.00 12.03
N PHE A 147 11.41 4.57 10.99
CA PHE A 147 12.82 4.91 10.75
C PHE A 147 12.99 6.17 9.88
N TYR A 148 11.97 6.55 9.08
CA TYR A 148 12.00 7.71 8.19
C TYR A 148 10.65 8.45 8.19
N VAL A 149 10.70 9.78 8.30
CA VAL A 149 9.55 10.67 8.10
C VAL A 149 9.72 11.36 6.75
N LEU A 150 8.78 11.15 5.85
CA LEU A 150 8.83 11.77 4.53
C LEU A 150 7.88 12.97 4.50
N ASN A 151 8.44 14.16 4.73
CA ASN A 151 7.73 15.43 4.66
C ASN A 151 7.89 16.01 3.26
N LEU A 152 6.92 15.74 2.39
CA LEU A 152 6.90 16.28 1.03
C LEU A 152 6.19 17.63 1.04
N LEU A 153 6.97 18.70 1.18
CA LEU A 153 6.59 20.03 0.71
C LEU A 153 6.71 20.03 -0.81
N VAL A 154 5.61 19.75 -1.52
CA VAL A 154 5.52 20.04 -2.96
C VAL A 154 4.87 21.42 -3.06
N ARG A 155 5.69 22.47 -3.10
CA ARG A 155 5.25 23.80 -3.52
C ARG A 155 5.33 23.93 -5.04
#